data_AF-A0A447L1A3-F1
#
_entry.id   AF-A0A447L1A3-F1
#
_cell.length_a   1.000
_cell.length_b   1.000
_cell.length_c   1.000
_cell.angle_alpha   90.00
_cell.angle_beta   90.00
_cell.angle_gamma   90.00
#
_symmetry.space_group_name_H-M   'P 1'
#
loop_
_entity.id
_entity.type
_entity.pdbx_description
1 polymer ?
#
loop_
_entity_poly.entity_id
_entity_poly.type
_entity_poly.pdbx_seq_one_letter_code
_entity_poly.pdbx_strand_id
1 'polypeptide(L)'
;MFCVQCEQTIRTPAGNGCSYAQGMCGKTAETSDLQDLLVAALQGLSAWALQARALGIVDHDLDSFAPRAFFATLTNVNFDSERIIGYARETLALRDTLAARCRLLDASAQVDHPLASLQLAGNDIDTLRQQAAQFALNADKAAVGDDIHGLRMLCLYGLKGAAAYMEHAHVLGQFDPQIYAEYHAFMAWLGTPAARSRYLAE
;
A
#
# COMPACT_ATOMS: atom_id res chain seq x y z
N MET A 1 -1.86 0.58 16.04
CA MET A 1 -0.71 1.20 15.33
C MET A 1 0.62 0.52 15.63
N PHE A 2 1.45 0.42 14.59
CA PHE A 2 2.89 0.25 14.66
C PHE A 2 3.50 1.08 13.52
N CYS A 3 4.31 2.10 13.84
CA CYS A 3 4.91 2.96 12.81
C CYS A 3 6.38 3.27 13.11
N VAL A 4 7.25 2.95 12.15
CA VAL A 4 8.72 3.11 12.25
C VAL A 4 9.32 3.88 11.06
N GLN A 5 8.49 4.62 10.30
CA GLN A 5 8.91 5.20 9.02
C GLN A 5 9.77 6.48 9.11
N CYS A 6 9.75 7.20 10.23
CA CYS A 6 10.47 8.46 10.37
C CYS A 6 11.62 8.37 11.37
N GLU A 7 12.61 9.25 11.22
CA GLU A 7 13.78 9.34 12.09
C GLU A 7 13.39 9.59 13.56
N GLN A 8 12.34 10.39 13.78
CA GLN A 8 11.80 10.73 15.11
C GLN A 8 10.92 9.62 15.72
N THR A 9 10.89 8.41 15.17
CA THR A 9 10.10 7.32 15.75
C THR A 9 10.55 6.98 17.17
N ILE A 10 9.61 6.58 18.02
CA ILE A 10 9.89 6.27 19.42
C ILE A 10 10.93 5.15 19.52
N ARG A 11 11.98 5.38 20.32
CA ARG A 11 12.96 4.36 20.69
C ARG A 11 13.01 4.23 22.20
N THR A 12 12.72 3.04 22.70
CA THR A 12 12.75 2.72 24.13
C THR A 12 13.47 1.40 24.37
N PRO A 13 13.89 1.11 25.62
CA PRO A 13 14.42 -0.22 25.96
C PRO A 13 13.43 -1.38 25.69
N ALA A 14 12.13 -1.10 25.66
CA ALA A 14 11.09 -2.10 25.37
C ALA A 14 10.90 -2.36 23.85
N GLY A 15 11.45 -1.50 22.99
CA GLY A 15 11.35 -1.64 21.54
C GLY A 15 11.37 -0.30 20.79
N ASN A 16 11.46 -0.42 19.46
CA ASN A 16 11.40 0.69 18.52
C ASN A 16 10.03 0.73 17.83
N GLY A 17 9.52 1.94 17.60
CA GLY A 17 8.27 2.19 16.90
C GLY A 17 7.22 2.92 17.73
N CYS A 18 6.43 3.73 17.05
CA CYS A 18 5.24 4.34 17.64
C CYS A 18 4.14 3.28 17.75
N SER A 19 3.82 2.87 18.98
CA SER A 19 2.88 1.77 19.28
C SER A 19 1.83 2.14 20.34
N TYR A 20 1.58 3.44 20.54
CA TYR A 20 0.67 3.98 21.56
C TYR A 20 -0.58 4.61 20.91
N ALA A 21 -1.27 5.51 21.61
CA ALA A 21 -2.42 6.24 21.07
C ALA A 21 -2.05 7.23 19.95
N GLN A 22 -0.81 7.70 19.92
CA GLN A 22 -0.31 8.69 18.98
C GLN A 22 1.20 8.52 18.75
N GLY A 23 1.67 8.77 17.54
CA GLY A 23 3.10 8.85 17.21
C GLY A 23 3.70 10.23 17.51
N MET A 24 5.03 10.30 17.51
CA MET A 24 5.77 11.55 17.79
C MET A 24 5.42 12.69 16.83
N CYS A 25 5.05 12.37 15.59
CA CYS A 25 4.67 13.35 14.57
C CYS A 25 3.23 13.88 14.70
N GLY A 26 2.44 13.42 15.67
CA GLY A 26 1.04 13.79 15.80
C GLY A 26 0.04 12.79 15.21
N LYS A 27 0.49 11.80 14.44
CA LYS A 27 -0.39 10.79 13.82
C LYS A 27 -1.07 9.95 14.91
N THR A 28 -2.40 9.93 14.92
CA THR A 28 -3.17 9.09 15.85
C THR A 28 -3.05 7.61 15.45
N ALA A 29 -3.33 6.72 16.40
CA ALA A 29 -3.36 5.28 16.13
C ALA A 29 -4.39 4.94 15.04
N GLU A 30 -5.57 5.58 15.08
CA GLU A 30 -6.62 5.44 14.08
C GLU A 30 -6.12 5.76 12.67
N THR A 31 -5.56 6.95 12.47
CA THR A 31 -5.07 7.34 11.14
C THR A 31 -3.91 6.43 10.69
N SER A 32 -3.06 5.99 11.62
CA SER A 32 -1.99 5.05 11.29
C SER A 32 -2.53 3.71 10.79
N ASP A 33 -3.52 3.14 11.48
CA ASP A 33 -4.10 1.86 11.14
C ASP A 33 -4.87 1.97 9.80
N LEU A 34 -5.61 3.06 9.58
CA LEU A 34 -6.28 3.31 8.30
C LEU A 34 -5.29 3.51 7.14
N GLN A 35 -4.12 4.11 7.39
CA GLN A 35 -3.05 4.18 6.37
C GLN A 35 -2.53 2.78 6.01
N ASP A 36 -2.38 1.87 6.97
CA ASP A 36 -1.96 0.49 6.69
C ASP A 36 -3.01 -0.27 5.86
N LEU A 37 -4.30 -0.05 6.14
CA LEU A 37 -5.41 -0.59 5.32
C LEU A 37 -5.38 -0.04 3.88
N LEU A 38 -5.15 1.27 3.70
CA LEU A 38 -5.00 1.87 2.36
C LEU A 38 -3.81 1.25 1.61
N VAL A 39 -2.66 1.08 2.27
CA VAL A 39 -1.49 0.42 1.66
C VAL A 39 -1.86 -0.99 1.19
N ALA A 40 -2.54 -1.78 2.02
CA ALA A 40 -2.97 -3.12 1.64
C ALA A 40 -3.92 -3.12 0.43
N ALA A 41 -4.87 -2.18 0.36
CA ALA A 41 -5.74 -2.02 -0.80
C ALA A 41 -4.95 -1.68 -2.08
N LEU A 42 -3.96 -0.78 -1.99
CA LEU A 42 -3.11 -0.38 -3.12
C LEU A 42 -2.20 -1.51 -3.62
N GLN A 43 -1.75 -2.40 -2.73
CA GLN A 43 -1.01 -3.60 -3.11
C GLN A 43 -1.90 -4.56 -3.91
N GLY A 44 -3.17 -4.73 -3.49
CA GLY A 44 -4.17 -5.49 -4.24
C GLY A 44 -4.51 -4.88 -5.61
N LEU A 45 -4.67 -3.55 -5.68
CA LEU A 45 -4.84 -2.82 -6.95
C LEU A 45 -3.65 -3.04 -7.88
N SER A 46 -2.42 -2.94 -7.35
CA SER A 46 -1.20 -3.10 -8.13
C SER A 46 -1.04 -4.51 -8.70
N ALA A 47 -1.46 -5.55 -7.98
CA ALA A 47 -1.46 -6.90 -8.51
C ALA A 47 -2.41 -7.05 -9.73
N TRP A 48 -3.58 -6.39 -9.69
CA TRP A 48 -4.47 -6.30 -10.85
C TRP A 48 -3.90 -5.43 -11.97
N ALA A 49 -3.17 -4.35 -11.67
CA ALA A 49 -2.49 -3.53 -12.66
C ALA A 49 -1.48 -4.32 -13.49
N LEU A 50 -0.71 -5.21 -12.84
CA LEU A 50 0.22 -6.10 -13.54
C LEU A 50 -0.51 -7.10 -14.44
N GLN A 51 -1.60 -7.71 -13.96
CA GLN A 51 -2.42 -8.61 -14.77
C GLN A 51 -3.03 -7.89 -15.98
N ALA A 52 -3.54 -6.67 -15.78
CA ALA A 52 -4.09 -5.84 -16.85
C ALA A 52 -3.02 -5.54 -17.92
N ARG A 53 -1.81 -5.15 -17.50
CA ARG A 53 -0.69 -4.91 -18.42
C ARG A 53 -0.30 -6.14 -19.23
N ALA A 54 -0.33 -7.33 -18.63
CA ALA A 54 -0.08 -8.60 -19.34
C ALA A 54 -1.13 -8.88 -20.43
N LEU A 55 -2.35 -8.35 -20.27
CA LEU A 55 -3.43 -8.38 -21.26
C LEU A 55 -3.44 -7.18 -22.21
N GLY A 56 -2.41 -6.31 -22.16
CA GLY A 56 -2.32 -5.10 -22.99
C GLY A 56 -3.19 -3.94 -22.52
N ILE A 57 -3.76 -4.01 -21.32
CA ILE A 57 -4.53 -2.93 -20.70
C ILE A 57 -3.59 -2.04 -19.87
N VAL A 58 -3.43 -0.79 -20.29
CA VAL A 58 -2.76 0.27 -19.52
C VAL A 58 -3.77 1.34 -19.18
N ASP A 59 -3.81 1.76 -17.92
CA ASP A 59 -4.74 2.78 -17.43
C ASP A 59 -3.95 3.89 -16.74
N HIS A 60 -3.81 5.03 -17.43
CA HIS A 60 -2.98 6.13 -16.94
C HIS A 60 -3.57 6.79 -15.69
N ASP A 61 -4.90 6.86 -15.57
CA ASP A 61 -5.55 7.50 -14.42
C ASP A 61 -5.35 6.65 -13.15
N LEU A 62 -5.37 5.32 -13.30
CA LEU A 62 -5.01 4.39 -12.23
C LEU A 62 -3.52 4.48 -11.88
N ASP A 63 -2.66 4.49 -12.90
CA ASP A 63 -1.20 4.57 -12.75
C ASP A 63 -0.78 5.83 -11.98
N SER A 64 -1.42 6.97 -12.21
CA SER A 64 -1.15 8.22 -11.48
C SER A 64 -1.86 8.27 -10.12
N PHE A 65 -3.07 7.70 -10.00
CA PHE A 65 -3.79 7.62 -8.74
C PHE A 65 -3.04 6.83 -7.67
N ALA A 66 -2.53 5.65 -7.99
CA ALA A 66 -1.95 4.74 -7.01
C ALA A 66 -0.76 5.33 -6.23
N PRO A 67 0.27 5.94 -6.86
CA PRO A 67 1.37 6.58 -6.15
C PRO A 67 0.91 7.84 -5.39
N ARG A 68 -0.04 8.61 -5.91
CA ARG A 68 -0.63 9.77 -5.21
C ARG A 68 -1.33 9.36 -3.91
N ALA A 69 -2.15 8.32 -3.96
CA ALA A 69 -2.81 7.76 -2.78
C ALA A 69 -1.79 7.18 -1.78
N PHE A 70 -0.73 6.53 -2.26
CA PHE A 70 0.33 6.02 -1.41
C PHE A 70 1.13 7.14 -0.73
N PHE A 71 1.42 8.22 -1.45
CA PHE A 71 2.09 9.41 -0.94
C PHE A 71 1.32 10.04 0.23
N ALA A 72 -0.02 9.97 0.24
CA ALA A 72 -0.83 10.43 1.38
C ALA A 72 -0.52 9.71 2.71
N THR A 73 0.20 8.59 2.68
CA THR A 73 0.63 7.82 3.87
C THR A 73 2.04 8.17 4.35
N LEU A 74 2.74 9.08 3.67
CA LEU A 74 4.05 9.56 4.08
C LEU A 74 3.92 10.48 5.31
N THR A 75 4.99 10.55 6.12
CA THR A 75 5.03 11.35 7.35
C THR A 75 4.65 12.81 7.09
N ASN A 76 3.75 13.35 7.91
CA ASN A 76 3.27 14.74 7.85
C ASN A 76 2.56 15.15 6.55
N VAL A 77 2.06 14.18 5.76
CA VAL A 77 1.32 14.48 4.53
C VAL A 77 -0.19 14.56 4.77
N ASN A 78 -0.79 13.54 5.38
CA ASN A 78 -2.24 13.53 5.61
C ASN A 78 -2.60 12.88 6.96
N PHE A 79 -3.30 13.64 7.81
CA PHE A 79 -3.80 13.21 9.11
C PHE A 79 -5.33 13.02 9.15
N ASP A 80 -6.01 13.21 8.02
CA ASP A 80 -7.47 13.13 7.92
C ASP A 80 -7.91 11.68 7.60
N SER A 81 -8.45 10.99 8.61
CA SER A 81 -8.93 9.61 8.52
C SER A 81 -10.01 9.41 7.45
N GLU A 82 -10.93 10.36 7.27
CA GLU A 82 -12.00 10.27 6.27
C GLU A 82 -11.42 10.33 4.85
N ARG A 83 -10.40 11.17 4.63
CA ARG A 83 -9.69 11.22 3.34
C ARG A 83 -8.91 9.93 3.06
N ILE A 84 -8.30 9.32 4.07
CA ILE A 84 -7.62 8.02 3.92
C ILE A 84 -8.63 6.92 3.56
N ILE A 85 -9.79 6.89 4.19
CA ILE A 85 -10.89 5.96 3.84
C ILE A 85 -11.39 6.23 2.41
N GLY A 86 -11.51 7.49 2.01
CA GLY A 86 -11.85 7.89 0.64
C GLY A 86 -10.90 7.28 -0.39
N TYR A 87 -9.59 7.40 -0.17
CA TYR A 87 -8.60 6.76 -1.04
C TYR A 87 -8.72 5.24 -1.06
N ALA A 88 -9.01 4.59 0.07
CA ALA A 88 -9.17 3.13 0.11
C ALA A 88 -10.39 2.69 -0.71
N ARG A 89 -11.50 3.42 -0.64
CA ARG A 89 -12.71 3.17 -1.45
C ARG A 89 -12.44 3.34 -2.94
N GLU A 90 -11.79 4.44 -3.33
CA GLU A 90 -11.43 4.71 -4.73
C GLU A 90 -10.47 3.63 -5.27
N THR A 91 -9.52 3.19 -4.45
CA THR A 91 -8.61 2.07 -4.77
C THR A 91 -9.37 0.79 -5.09
N LEU A 92 -10.37 0.42 -4.27
CA LEU A 92 -11.18 -0.78 -4.53
C LEU A 92 -12.06 -0.64 -5.76
N ALA A 93 -12.65 0.54 -5.99
CA ALA A 93 -13.47 0.79 -7.18
C ALA A 93 -12.65 0.69 -8.48
N LEU A 94 -11.45 1.27 -8.48
CA LEU A 94 -10.50 1.16 -9.60
C LEU A 94 -10.06 -0.29 -9.82
N ARG A 95 -9.77 -1.02 -8.74
CA ARG A 95 -9.40 -2.44 -8.82
C ARG A 95 -10.52 -3.26 -9.44
N ASP A 96 -11.75 -3.08 -8.98
CA ASP A 96 -12.89 -3.87 -9.42
C ASP A 96 -13.23 -3.57 -10.90
N THR A 97 -13.11 -2.30 -11.30
CA THR A 97 -13.24 -1.88 -12.69
C THR A 97 -12.15 -2.50 -13.56
N LEU A 98 -10.89 -2.48 -13.11
CA LEU A 98 -9.78 -3.07 -13.85
C LEU A 98 -9.91 -4.60 -13.95
N ALA A 99 -10.32 -5.25 -12.87
CA ALA A 99 -10.58 -6.68 -12.84
C ALA A 99 -11.72 -7.07 -13.81
N ALA A 100 -12.79 -6.28 -13.88
CA ALA A 100 -13.84 -6.47 -14.86
C ALA A 100 -13.32 -6.33 -16.30
N ARG A 101 -12.50 -5.31 -16.59
CA ARG A 101 -11.87 -5.12 -17.90
C ARG A 101 -10.96 -6.28 -18.29
N CYS A 102 -10.16 -6.81 -17.36
CA CYS A 102 -9.36 -8.01 -17.59
C CYS A 102 -10.25 -9.20 -17.97
N ARG A 103 -11.35 -9.41 -17.23
CA ARG A 103 -12.29 -10.51 -17.47
C ARG A 103 -13.10 -10.39 -18.76
N LEU A 104 -13.25 -9.18 -19.31
CA LEU A 104 -13.83 -8.98 -20.63
C LEU A 104 -12.92 -9.47 -21.77
N LEU A 105 -11.60 -9.40 -21.59
CA LEU A 105 -10.63 -9.91 -22.57
C LEU A 105 -10.32 -11.40 -22.36
N ASP A 106 -10.19 -11.82 -21.10
CA ASP A 106 -9.94 -13.19 -20.70
C ASP A 106 -10.84 -13.54 -19.51
N ALA A 107 -11.91 -14.29 -19.75
CA ALA A 107 -12.87 -14.69 -18.72
C ALA A 107 -12.23 -15.51 -17.58
N SER A 108 -11.05 -16.09 -17.79
CA SER A 108 -10.28 -16.82 -16.77
C SER A 108 -9.29 -15.95 -15.99
N ALA A 109 -9.20 -14.65 -16.32
CA ALA A 109 -8.28 -13.72 -15.67
C ALA A 109 -8.48 -13.71 -14.15
N GLN A 110 -7.42 -14.11 -13.45
CA GLN A 110 -7.34 -14.19 -12.00
C GLN A 110 -5.97 -13.71 -11.53
N VAL A 111 -5.91 -13.22 -10.30
CA VAL A 111 -4.67 -12.74 -9.67
C VAL A 111 -4.42 -13.57 -8.42
N ASP A 112 -3.32 -14.34 -8.40
CA ASP A 112 -2.85 -15.03 -7.20
C ASP A 112 -2.07 -14.05 -6.31
N HIS A 113 -2.82 -13.25 -5.56
CA HIS A 113 -2.26 -12.32 -4.58
C HIS A 113 -3.21 -12.22 -3.38
N PRO A 114 -2.70 -12.29 -2.13
CA PRO A 114 -3.54 -12.35 -0.93
C PRO A 114 -4.49 -11.15 -0.77
N LEU A 115 -4.13 -10.00 -1.33
CA LEU A 115 -4.90 -8.76 -1.25
C LEU A 115 -5.72 -8.47 -2.52
N ALA A 116 -5.68 -9.36 -3.54
CA ALA A 116 -6.39 -9.15 -4.82
C ALA A 116 -7.91 -9.04 -4.67
N SER A 117 -8.47 -9.61 -3.60
CA SER A 117 -9.90 -9.65 -3.31
C SER A 117 -10.29 -8.90 -2.03
N LEU A 118 -9.38 -8.11 -1.44
CA LEU A 118 -9.64 -7.33 -0.23
C LEU A 118 -10.93 -6.49 -0.37
N GLN A 119 -11.82 -6.55 0.61
CA GLN A 119 -13.01 -5.71 0.68
C GLN A 119 -12.97 -4.88 1.95
N LEU A 120 -13.59 -3.70 1.95
CA LEU A 120 -13.79 -2.93 3.18
C LEU A 120 -14.92 -3.58 3.99
N ALA A 121 -14.71 -3.77 5.29
CA ALA A 121 -15.65 -4.44 6.18
C ALA A 121 -16.85 -3.56 6.60
N GLY A 122 -16.83 -2.27 6.27
CA GLY A 122 -17.86 -1.31 6.63
C GLY A 122 -17.63 0.07 6.01
N ASN A 123 -18.38 1.05 6.49
CA ASN A 123 -18.31 2.44 6.02
C ASN A 123 -17.92 3.45 7.09
N ASP A 124 -17.95 3.05 8.36
CA ASP A 124 -17.56 3.86 9.50
C ASP A 124 -16.09 3.61 9.89
N ILE A 125 -15.49 4.63 10.49
CA ILE A 125 -14.09 4.62 10.94
C ILE A 125 -13.81 3.45 11.89
N ASP A 126 -14.70 3.16 12.83
CA ASP A 126 -14.45 2.16 13.86
C ASP A 126 -14.35 0.74 13.29
N THR A 127 -15.28 0.36 12.41
CA THR A 127 -15.26 -0.93 11.71
C THR A 127 -14.00 -1.08 10.86
N LEU A 128 -13.63 -0.03 10.12
CA LEU A 128 -12.44 -0.05 9.26
C LEU A 128 -11.14 -0.08 10.06
N ARG A 129 -11.08 0.63 11.18
CA ARG A 129 -9.93 0.58 12.10
C ARG A 129 -9.77 -0.81 12.71
N GLN A 130 -10.86 -1.48 13.08
CA GLN A 130 -10.79 -2.87 13.55
C GLN A 130 -10.28 -3.82 12.47
N GLN A 131 -10.75 -3.64 11.24
CA GLN A 131 -10.26 -4.40 10.09
C GLN A 131 -8.77 -4.18 9.84
N ALA A 132 -8.30 -2.93 9.97
CA ALA A 132 -6.91 -2.55 9.71
C ALA A 132 -5.87 -3.32 10.53
N ALA A 133 -6.25 -3.86 11.69
CA ALA A 133 -5.38 -4.71 12.50
C ALA A 133 -4.85 -5.95 11.74
N GLN A 134 -5.58 -6.43 10.73
CA GLN A 134 -5.17 -7.54 9.85
C GLN A 134 -3.98 -7.16 8.95
N PHE A 135 -3.73 -5.87 8.75
CA PHE A 135 -2.74 -5.32 7.85
C PHE A 135 -1.61 -4.59 8.59
N ALA A 136 -1.52 -4.76 9.90
CA ALA A 136 -0.45 -4.17 10.70
C ALA A 136 0.92 -4.59 10.16
N LEU A 137 1.81 -3.61 9.94
CA LEU A 137 3.07 -3.82 9.24
C LEU A 137 4.04 -4.77 9.96
N ASN A 138 3.84 -5.04 11.25
CA ASN A 138 4.64 -5.95 12.08
C ASN A 138 3.97 -7.30 12.35
N ALA A 139 2.85 -7.63 11.70
CA ALA A 139 2.09 -8.85 11.98
C ALA A 139 2.88 -10.15 11.74
N ASP A 140 3.76 -10.18 10.74
CA ASP A 140 4.59 -11.35 10.40
C ASP A 140 6.00 -11.29 11.00
N LYS A 141 6.35 -10.22 11.72
CA LYS A 141 7.70 -9.96 12.22
C LYS A 141 8.27 -11.14 13.03
N ALA A 142 7.46 -11.74 13.89
CA ALA A 142 7.86 -12.89 14.70
C ALA A 142 8.19 -14.14 13.86
N ALA A 143 7.54 -14.30 12.70
CA ALA A 143 7.75 -15.43 11.81
C ALA A 143 8.96 -15.23 10.88
N VAL A 144 9.23 -14.00 10.45
CA VAL A 144 10.24 -13.69 9.42
C VAL A 144 11.56 -13.18 9.99
N GLY A 145 11.58 -12.72 11.24
CA GLY A 145 12.76 -12.16 11.90
C GLY A 145 13.00 -10.68 11.56
N ASP A 146 13.89 -10.05 12.34
CA ASP A 146 14.15 -8.60 12.27
C ASP A 146 14.75 -8.16 10.92
N ASP A 147 15.64 -8.95 10.32
CA ASP A 147 16.33 -8.58 9.07
C ASP A 147 15.36 -8.52 7.89
N ILE A 148 14.55 -9.58 7.71
CA ILE A 148 13.57 -9.64 6.62
C ILE A 148 12.51 -8.56 6.80
N HIS A 149 12.00 -8.40 8.03
CA HIS A 149 11.03 -7.35 8.33
C HIS A 149 11.63 -5.95 8.06
N GLY A 150 12.87 -5.71 8.50
CA GLY A 150 13.58 -4.44 8.29
C GLY A 150 13.79 -4.11 6.82
N LEU A 151 14.22 -5.09 6.00
CA LEU A 151 14.38 -4.91 4.56
C LEU A 151 13.05 -4.59 3.85
N ARG A 152 11.96 -5.25 4.24
CA ARG A 152 10.63 -4.97 3.68
C ARG A 152 10.14 -3.57 4.04
N MET A 153 10.36 -3.14 5.29
CA MET A 153 10.03 -1.78 5.73
C MET A 153 10.88 -0.74 4.98
N LEU A 154 12.18 -1.01 4.78
CA LEU A 154 13.06 -0.17 3.98
C LEU A 154 12.51 0.01 2.55
N CYS A 155 12.15 -1.08 1.88
CA CYS A 155 11.56 -1.03 0.54
C CYS A 155 10.23 -0.27 0.52
N LEU A 156 9.32 -0.56 1.46
CA LEU A 156 8.02 0.09 1.55
C LEU A 156 8.16 1.61 1.73
N TYR A 157 9.01 2.05 2.64
CA TYR A 157 9.18 3.48 2.91
C TYR A 157 9.99 4.18 1.82
N GLY A 158 10.98 3.51 1.22
CA GLY A 158 11.67 4.01 0.04
C GLY A 158 10.69 4.23 -1.13
N LEU A 159 9.77 3.30 -1.34
CA LEU A 159 8.74 3.41 -2.37
C LEU A 159 7.75 4.56 -2.10
N LYS A 160 7.43 4.88 -0.84
CA LYS A 160 6.64 6.08 -0.51
C LYS A 160 7.33 7.36 -0.97
N GLY A 161 8.66 7.43 -0.81
CA GLY A 161 9.47 8.54 -1.30
C GLY A 161 9.46 8.64 -2.82
N ALA A 162 9.62 7.52 -3.52
CA ALA A 162 9.52 7.47 -4.99
C ALA A 162 8.13 7.90 -5.47
N ALA A 163 7.05 7.45 -4.82
CA ALA A 163 5.68 7.82 -5.16
C ALA A 163 5.42 9.33 -5.02
N ALA A 164 6.04 10.00 -4.04
CA ALA A 164 5.98 11.45 -3.93
C ALA A 164 6.59 12.17 -5.15
N TYR A 165 7.74 11.69 -5.64
CA TYR A 165 8.36 12.23 -6.85
C TYR A 165 7.54 11.93 -8.11
N MET A 166 6.94 10.74 -8.20
CA MET A 166 6.03 10.38 -9.30
C MET A 166 4.83 11.32 -9.36
N GLU A 167 4.20 11.64 -8.22
CA GLU A 167 3.09 12.59 -8.15
C GLU A 167 3.52 13.99 -8.61
N HIS A 168 4.66 14.49 -8.15
CA HIS A 168 5.15 15.81 -8.56
C HIS A 168 5.49 15.87 -10.06
N ALA A 169 6.06 14.81 -10.62
CA ALA A 169 6.28 14.71 -12.06
C ALA A 169 4.94 14.73 -12.82
N HIS A 170 3.98 13.92 -12.37
CA HIS A 170 2.66 13.83 -13.00
C HIS A 170 1.93 15.18 -13.01
N VAL A 171 1.97 15.93 -11.90
CA VAL A 171 1.41 17.30 -11.81
C VAL A 171 2.00 18.26 -12.85
N LEU A 172 3.25 18.03 -13.27
CA LEU A 172 3.92 18.80 -14.34
C LEU A 172 3.69 18.22 -15.75
N GLY A 173 2.78 17.23 -15.88
CA GLY A 173 2.52 16.53 -17.13
C GLY A 173 3.63 15.56 -17.55
N GLN A 174 4.54 15.21 -16.63
CA GLN A 174 5.65 14.29 -16.89
C GLN A 174 5.37 12.93 -16.27
N PHE A 175 5.49 11.87 -17.07
CA PHE A 175 5.36 10.51 -16.57
C PHE A 175 6.06 9.51 -17.48
N ASP A 176 6.37 8.34 -16.92
CA ASP A 176 6.93 7.22 -17.67
C ASP A 176 6.11 5.95 -17.36
N PRO A 177 5.47 5.34 -18.37
CA PRO A 177 4.73 4.09 -18.19
C PRO A 177 5.56 2.93 -17.61
N GLN A 178 6.87 2.91 -17.83
CA GLN A 178 7.76 1.91 -17.26
C GLN A 178 7.92 2.10 -15.75
N ILE A 179 8.09 3.35 -15.29
CA ILE A 179 8.19 3.66 -13.86
C ILE A 179 6.88 3.28 -13.14
N TYR A 180 5.72 3.50 -13.75
CA TYR A 180 4.44 3.04 -13.20
C TYR A 180 4.34 1.51 -13.13
N ALA A 181 4.80 0.80 -14.16
CA ALA A 181 4.85 -0.66 -14.13
C ALA A 181 5.75 -1.20 -13.00
N GLU A 182 6.93 -0.60 -12.80
CA GLU A 182 7.86 -0.94 -11.72
C GLU A 182 7.26 -0.63 -10.33
N TYR A 183 6.60 0.52 -10.17
CA TYR A 183 5.87 0.85 -8.95
C TYR A 183 4.84 -0.22 -8.60
N HIS A 184 4.03 -0.65 -9.57
CA HIS A 184 3.04 -1.70 -9.35
C HIS A 184 3.68 -3.06 -9.04
N ALA A 185 4.81 -3.38 -9.66
CA ALA A 185 5.58 -4.60 -9.36
C ALA A 185 6.05 -4.61 -7.90
N PHE A 186 6.64 -3.51 -7.43
CA PHE A 186 7.09 -3.41 -6.03
C PHE A 186 5.93 -3.42 -5.03
N MET A 187 4.83 -2.70 -5.33
CA MET A 187 3.64 -2.71 -4.48
C MET A 187 3.03 -4.11 -4.37
N ALA A 188 2.81 -4.80 -5.50
CA ALA A 188 2.30 -6.17 -5.49
C ALA A 188 3.24 -7.11 -4.72
N TRP A 189 4.56 -7.01 -4.92
CA TRP A 189 5.52 -7.82 -4.18
C TRP A 189 5.48 -7.56 -2.67
N LEU A 190 5.42 -6.30 -2.23
CA LEU A 190 5.30 -5.91 -0.83
C LEU A 190 4.01 -6.40 -0.17
N GLY A 191 2.96 -6.68 -0.94
CA GLY A 191 1.70 -7.27 -0.48
C GLY A 191 1.72 -8.79 -0.34
N THR A 192 2.78 -9.47 -0.78
CA THR A 192 2.93 -10.93 -0.60
C THR A 192 3.55 -11.27 0.76
N PRO A 193 3.25 -12.45 1.35
CA PRO A 193 3.95 -12.90 2.55
C PRO A 193 5.45 -13.03 2.27
N ALA A 194 6.31 -12.67 3.23
CA ALA A 194 7.75 -12.76 3.02
C ALA A 194 8.22 -14.18 2.66
N ALA A 195 7.55 -15.21 3.19
CA ALA A 195 7.82 -16.61 2.85
C ALA A 195 7.57 -16.97 1.37
N ARG A 196 6.80 -16.16 0.62
CA ARG A 196 6.53 -16.32 -0.82
C ARG A 196 7.34 -15.35 -1.70
N SER A 197 8.05 -14.40 -1.10
CA SER A 197 8.79 -13.35 -1.79
C SER A 197 10.12 -13.88 -2.36
N ARG A 198 10.10 -14.49 -3.56
CA ARG A 198 11.30 -15.02 -4.26
C ARG A 198 12.15 -13.98 -5.03
N TYR A 199 12.06 -12.69 -4.73
CA TYR A 199 12.68 -11.65 -5.56
C TYR A 199 14.18 -11.38 -5.31
N LEU A 200 14.88 -12.22 -4.54
CA LEU A 200 16.33 -12.06 -4.28
C LEU A 200 17.17 -13.28 -4.67
N ALA A 201 16.61 -14.19 -5.49
CA ALA A 201 17.36 -15.30 -6.05
C ALA A 201 17.25 -15.27 -7.57
N GLU A 202 17.99 -14.36 -8.19
CA GLU A 202 18.56 -14.48 -9.55
C GLU A 202 19.59 -13.35 -9.78
#